data_AF-A0AA43C1Z8-F1
#
_entry.id   AF-A0AA43C1Z8-F1
#
_cell.length_a   1.000
_cell.length_b   1.000
_cell.length_c   1.000
_cell.angle_alpha   90.00
_cell.angle_beta   90.00
_cell.angle_gamma   90.00
#
_symmetry.space_group_name_H-M   'P 1'
#
loop_
_entity.id
_entity.type
_entity.pdbx_description
1 polymer ?
#
loop_
_entity_poly.entity_id
_entity_poly.type
_entity_poly.pdbx_seq_one_letter_code
_entity_poly.pdbx_strand_id
1 'polypeptide(L)' 'MGRSRKYAAGELGSSFGHLYLSGGNIAECFVTGRIAGKHAAALAPWHD' A
#
# COMPACT_ATOMS: atom_id res chain seq x y z
N MET A 1 3.67 9.43 23.18
CA MET A 1 2.78 8.76 22.21
C MET A 1 3.37 8.94 20.80
N GLY A 2 4.33 8.10 20.41
CA GLY A 2 4.97 8.20 19.08
C GLY A 2 4.10 7.54 18.01
N ARG A 3 3.73 8.27 16.95
CA ARG A 3 2.96 7.71 15.83
C ARG A 3 3.82 6.69 15.08
N SER A 4 3.39 5.43 15.05
CA SER A 4 4.07 4.36 14.33
C SER A 4 3.94 4.54 12.80
N ARG A 5 5.07 4.49 12.07
CA ARG A 5 5.13 4.52 10.60
C ARG A 5 4.78 3.14 10.04
N LYS A 6 3.48 2.81 9.96
CA LYS A 6 2.99 1.55 9.39
C LYS A 6 2.26 1.80 8.08
N TYR A 7 2.72 1.17 7.00
CA TYR A 7 2.07 1.17 5.70
C TYR A 7 1.79 -0.26 5.28
N ALA A 8 0.66 -0.47 4.63
CA ALA A 8 0.32 -1.72 3.99
C ALA A 8 0.15 -1.47 2.47
N ALA A 9 0.60 -2.41 1.66
CA ALA A 9 0.60 -2.32 0.19
C ALA A 9 0.24 -3.69 -0.39
N GLY A 10 -0.39 -3.72 -1.56
CA GLY A 10 -0.84 -4.94 -2.21
C GLY A 10 -2.36 -5.09 -2.18
N GLU A 11 -2.81 -6.34 -2.18
CA GLU A 11 -4.21 -6.80 -2.27
C GLU A 11 -5.13 -6.44 -1.10
N LEU A 12 -4.74 -5.60 -0.14
CA LEU A 12 -5.44 -5.24 1.13
C LEU A 12 -6.88 -5.79 1.39
N GLY A 13 -7.09 -7.12 1.39
CA GLY A 13 -8.39 -7.78 1.53
C GLY A 13 -9.27 -7.92 0.27
N SER A 14 -8.80 -7.54 -0.92
CA SER A 14 -9.51 -7.41 -2.21
C SER A 14 -10.64 -6.39 -2.11
N SER A 15 -10.43 -5.16 -2.61
CA SER A 15 -11.53 -4.16 -2.68
C SER A 15 -12.72 -4.65 -3.52
N PHE A 16 -12.54 -5.72 -4.31
CA PHE A 16 -13.53 -6.24 -5.27
C PHE A 16 -14.09 -7.64 -4.92
N GLY A 17 -13.80 -8.18 -3.73
CA GLY A 17 -14.40 -9.43 -3.24
C GLY A 17 -14.24 -10.63 -4.19
N HIS A 18 -15.35 -11.31 -4.50
CA HIS A 18 -15.39 -12.51 -5.36
C HIS A 18 -15.29 -12.23 -6.88
N LEU A 19 -15.27 -10.96 -7.30
CA LEU A 19 -15.17 -10.58 -8.70
C LEU A 19 -13.72 -10.24 -9.03
N TYR A 20 -12.92 -11.28 -9.22
CA TYR A 20 -11.59 -11.18 -9.80
C TYR A 20 -11.73 -10.90 -11.31
N LEU A 21 -12.12 -9.68 -11.67
CA LEU A 21 -12.19 -9.24 -13.05
C LEU A 21 -10.75 -9.19 -13.62
N SER A 22 -10.28 -10.31 -14.19
CA SER A 22 -9.15 -10.43 -15.11
C SER A 22 -7.98 -9.43 -14.92
N GLY A 23 -7.46 -9.28 -13.70
CA GLY A 23 -6.33 -8.38 -13.40
C GLY A 23 -6.59 -7.19 -12.47
N GLY A 24 -7.79 -7.02 -11.91
CA GLY A 24 -8.07 -5.99 -10.91
C GLY A 24 -7.17 -6.06 -9.66
N ASN A 25 -6.71 -7.27 -9.33
CA ASN A 25 -5.77 -7.56 -8.26
C ASN A 25 -4.37 -6.95 -8.51
N ILE A 26 -3.90 -7.05 -9.74
CA ILE A 26 -2.63 -6.44 -10.17
C ILE A 26 -2.74 -4.92 -10.12
N ALA A 27 -3.86 -4.36 -10.58
CA ALA A 27 -4.10 -2.92 -10.51
C ALA A 27 -4.10 -2.40 -9.07
N GLU A 28 -4.75 -3.09 -8.14
CA GLU A 28 -4.77 -2.73 -6.71
C GLU A 28 -3.36 -2.76 -6.12
N CYS A 29 -2.57 -3.79 -6.41
CA CYS A 29 -1.17 -3.89 -5.97
C CYS A 29 -0.32 -2.72 -6.45
N PHE A 30 -0.41 -2.35 -7.73
CA PHE A 30 0.39 -1.25 -8.29
C PHE A 30 0.00 0.12 -7.70
N VAL A 31 -1.31 0.38 -7.54
CA VAL A 31 -1.78 1.67 -7.02
C VAL A 31 -1.45 1.80 -5.54
N THR A 32 -1.79 0.81 -4.71
CA THR A 32 -1.53 0.86 -3.27
C THR A 32 -0.04 0.83 -2.96
N GLY A 33 0.75 0.04 -3.69
CA GLY A 33 2.22 0.01 -3.58
C GLY A 33 2.86 1.34 -3.92
N ARG A 34 2.40 2.03 -4.97
CA ARG A 34 2.90 3.35 -5.34
C ARG A 34 2.60 4.40 -4.26
N ILE A 35 1.40 4.37 -3.68
CA ILE A 35 1.00 5.31 -2.62
C ILE A 35 1.82 5.06 -1.36
N ALA A 36 1.88 3.81 -0.90
CA ALA A 36 2.67 3.43 0.28
C ALA A 36 4.15 3.80 0.11
N GLY A 37 4.73 3.50 -1.07
CA GLY A 37 6.12 3.84 -1.39
C GLY A 37 6.38 5.35 -1.37
N LYS A 38 5.50 6.17 -1.96
CA LYS A 38 5.62 7.63 -1.92
C LYS A 38 5.53 8.18 -0.51
N HIS A 39 4.58 7.68 0.29
CA HIS A 39 4.42 8.12 1.67
C HIS A 39 5.62 7.73 2.52
N ALA A 40 6.15 6.51 2.36
CA ALA A 40 7.33 6.05 3.07
C ALA A 40 8.58 6.86 2.68
N ALA A 41 8.76 7.16 1.39
CA ALA A 41 9.89 7.95 0.90
C ALA A 41 9.85 9.43 1.30
N ALA A 42 8.66 9.98 1.52
CA ALA A 42 8.49 11.36 1.99
C ALA A 42 8.77 11.53 3.50
N LEU A 43 8.94 10.43 4.22
CA LEU A 43 9.29 10.50 5.64
C LEU A 43 10.79 10.81 5.79
N ALA A 44 11.12 11.61 6.82
CA ALA A 44 12.50 11.81 7.21
C ALA A 44 13.21 10.45 7.43
N PRO A 45 14.47 10.30 7.01
CA PRO A 45 15.25 9.09 7.26
C PRO A 45 15.16 8.69 8.72
N TRP A 46 15.20 7.39 8.99
CA TRP A 46 15.40 6.94 10.36
C TRP A 46 16.76 7.47 10.80
N HIS A 47 16.76 8.35 11.80
CA HIS A 47 17.98 8.73 12.50
C HIS A 47 18.29 7.61 13.48
N ASP A 48 19.53 7.14 13.44
CA ASP A 48 20.11 6.22 14.43
C ASP A 48 20.15 6.86 15.83
#